data_AF-A0AA41BKG9-F1
#
_entry.id   AF-A0AA41BKG9-F1
#
_cell.length_a   1.000
_cell.length_b   1.000
_cell.length_c   1.000
_cell.angle_alpha   90.00
_cell.angle_beta   90.00
_cell.angle_gamma   90.00
#
_symmetry.space_group_name_H-M   'P 1'
#
loop_
_entity.id
_entity.type
_entity.pdbx_description
1 polymer ?
#
loop_
_entity_poly.entity_id
_entity_poly.type
_entity_poly.pdbx_seq_one_letter_code
_entity_poly.pdbx_strand_id
1 'polypeptide(L)'
;LAAIHADPMKLGLDLRGGVHFLMEVDMDTALGKLQEQNIDSLRSDLREKGIPYTTVRKENNYGLSITFRDSKARDEAIAYLTPRHRDLVISSQSGNQLRAVMTDARLSEAREYAVQQNINILRNRVNQLGVAEPVVQRQGADRIVVELPGIQDTARAKEILGATATLEFRLVNTNVDQAAAAAGRVPGDSEVKQTREGQPVVLYKRVILTGDHITDSTSSQDEYNQPQVNISL
;
A
#
# COMPACT_ATOMS: atom_id res chain seq x y z
N LEU A 1 -47.56 -2.80 -21.92
CA LEU A 1 -46.09 -2.71 -22.05
C LEU A 1 -45.33 -3.86 -21.33
N ALA A 2 -46.01 -4.92 -20.88
CA ALA A 2 -45.39 -6.11 -20.25
C ALA A 2 -45.40 -7.36 -21.17
N ALA A 3 -45.40 -7.16 -22.50
CA ALA A 3 -45.54 -8.23 -23.50
C ALA A 3 -44.28 -8.47 -24.34
N ILE A 4 -43.19 -7.75 -24.05
CA ILE A 4 -41.90 -7.94 -24.69
C ILE A 4 -40.92 -8.05 -23.54
N HIS A 5 -40.12 -9.11 -23.50
CA HIS A 5 -39.03 -9.35 -22.53
C HIS A 5 -37.91 -8.29 -22.63
N ALA A 6 -38.26 -7.01 -22.63
CA ALA A 6 -37.34 -5.91 -22.61
C ALA A 6 -36.92 -5.67 -21.16
N ASP A 7 -35.69 -6.04 -20.84
CA ASP A 7 -35.06 -5.64 -19.59
C ASP A 7 -35.14 -4.10 -19.45
N PRO A 8 -35.37 -3.57 -18.23
CA PRO A 8 -35.41 -2.14 -18.00
C PRO A 8 -34.13 -1.49 -18.53
N MET A 9 -34.25 -0.51 -19.44
CA MET A 9 -33.09 0.18 -19.98
C MET A 9 -32.27 0.80 -18.84
N LYS A 10 -30.97 0.50 -18.83
CA LYS A 10 -30.01 1.13 -17.91
C LYS A 10 -29.92 2.61 -18.26
N LEU A 11 -30.62 3.44 -17.48
CA LEU A 11 -30.58 4.89 -17.62
C LEU A 11 -29.20 5.36 -17.14
N GLY A 12 -28.36 5.81 -18.08
CA GLY A 12 -27.06 6.39 -17.77
C GLY A 12 -27.18 7.70 -16.97
N LEU A 13 -26.02 8.21 -16.54
CA LEU A 13 -25.85 9.44 -15.74
C LEU A 13 -26.70 10.63 -16.24
N ASP A 14 -26.81 10.78 -17.57
CA ASP A 14 -27.44 11.90 -18.25
C ASP A 14 -28.97 12.00 -18.05
N LEU A 15 -29.63 10.90 -17.65
CA LEU A 15 -31.09 10.86 -17.49
C LEU A 15 -31.56 10.84 -16.02
N ARG A 16 -30.66 10.56 -15.06
CA ARG A 16 -30.96 10.52 -13.60
C ARG A 16 -30.27 11.64 -12.81
N GLY A 17 -29.28 12.33 -13.40
CA GLY A 17 -28.40 13.23 -12.67
C GLY A 17 -27.41 12.45 -11.79
N GLY A 18 -26.25 13.03 -11.52
CA GLY A 18 -25.23 12.42 -10.67
C GLY A 18 -23.89 13.14 -10.77
N VAL A 19 -22.83 12.48 -10.30
CA VAL A 19 -21.46 12.99 -10.36
C VAL A 19 -20.51 12.02 -11.05
N HIS A 20 -19.51 12.61 -11.69
CA HIS A 20 -18.43 11.92 -12.36
C HIS A 20 -17.12 12.37 -11.72
N PHE A 21 -16.38 11.43 -11.14
CA PHE A 21 -15.06 11.65 -10.57
C PHE A 21 -14.00 10.97 -11.44
N LEU A 22 -12.95 11.72 -11.77
CA LEU A 22 -11.73 11.19 -12.33
C LEU A 22 -10.66 11.20 -11.24
N MET A 23 -10.15 10.01 -10.90
CA MET A 23 -9.15 9.82 -9.85
C MET A 23 -7.86 9.28 -10.44
N GLU A 24 -6.72 9.76 -9.96
CA GLU A 24 -5.39 9.28 -10.36
C GLU A 24 -4.81 8.46 -9.22
N VAL A 25 -4.23 7.31 -9.55
CA VAL A 25 -3.57 6.43 -8.59
C VAL A 25 -2.16 6.93 -8.34
N ASP A 26 -1.78 7.07 -7.07
CA ASP A 26 -0.41 7.42 -6.68
C ASP A 26 0.54 6.23 -6.90
N MET A 27 1.08 6.15 -8.13
CA MET A 27 1.99 5.10 -8.55
C MET A 27 3.34 5.21 -7.86
N ASP A 28 3.77 6.42 -7.49
CA ASP A 28 5.06 6.63 -6.84
C ASP A 28 5.07 6.07 -5.43
N THR A 29 3.99 6.28 -4.67
CA THR A 29 3.84 5.66 -3.35
C THR A 29 3.74 4.15 -3.45
N ALA A 30 2.97 3.62 -4.42
CA ALA A 30 2.83 2.17 -4.61
C ALA A 30 4.15 1.48 -4.96
N LEU A 31 4.89 2.03 -5.92
CA LEU A 31 6.19 1.49 -6.34
C LEU A 31 7.29 1.74 -5.31
N GLY A 32 7.21 2.85 -4.55
CA GLY A 32 8.11 3.15 -3.45
C GLY A 32 7.99 2.17 -2.27
N LYS A 33 6.78 1.65 -2.01
CA LYS A 33 6.57 0.57 -1.03
C LYS A 33 7.24 -0.74 -1.47
N LEU A 34 7.08 -1.11 -2.75
CA LEU A 34 7.75 -2.28 -3.31
C LEU A 34 9.28 -2.14 -3.25
N GLN A 35 9.79 -0.94 -3.53
CA GLN A 35 11.21 -0.63 -3.40
C GLN A 35 11.72 -0.85 -1.96
N GLU A 36 10.94 -0.48 -0.94
CA GLU A 36 11.30 -0.76 0.47
C GLU A 36 11.27 -2.25 0.80
N GLN A 37 10.24 -2.98 0.34
CA GLN A 37 10.16 -4.43 0.52
C GLN A 37 11.36 -5.15 -0.11
N ASN A 38 11.77 -4.72 -1.30
CA ASN A 38 12.95 -5.25 -1.97
C ASN A 38 14.24 -4.94 -1.19
N ILE A 39 14.37 -3.76 -0.57
CA ILE A 39 15.50 -3.44 0.32
C ILE A 39 15.56 -4.46 1.46
N ASP A 40 14.44 -4.70 2.13
CA ASP A 40 14.40 -5.60 3.29
C ASP A 40 14.68 -7.06 2.90
N SER A 41 14.17 -7.51 1.75
CA SER A 41 14.45 -8.84 1.21
C SER A 41 15.94 -8.99 0.84
N LEU A 42 16.50 -8.06 0.08
CA LEU A 42 17.93 -8.09 -0.29
C LEU A 42 18.85 -8.04 0.94
N ARG A 43 18.52 -7.22 1.95
CA ARG A 43 19.28 -7.18 3.22
C ARG A 43 19.23 -8.51 3.96
N SER A 44 18.07 -9.15 3.99
CA SER A 44 17.88 -10.45 4.64
C SER A 44 18.70 -11.53 3.95
N ASP A 45 18.64 -11.60 2.62
CA ASP A 45 19.39 -12.56 1.80
C ASP A 45 20.91 -12.38 1.94
N LEU A 46 21.39 -11.14 1.89
CA LEU A 46 22.83 -10.84 2.09
C LEU A 46 23.30 -11.25 3.49
N ARG A 47 22.46 -11.04 4.50
CA ARG A 47 22.77 -11.42 5.89
C ARG A 47 22.77 -12.94 6.07
N GLU A 48 21.82 -13.64 5.45
CA GLU A 48 21.73 -15.11 5.48
C GLU A 48 22.98 -15.75 4.84
N LYS A 49 23.42 -15.21 3.70
CA LYS A 49 24.64 -15.67 3.02
C LYS A 49 25.92 -15.23 3.72
N GLY A 50 25.86 -14.23 4.60
CA GLY A 50 27.01 -13.68 5.31
C GLY A 50 27.85 -12.71 4.49
N ILE A 51 27.28 -12.08 3.46
CA ILE A 51 27.99 -11.13 2.58
C ILE A 51 27.96 -9.73 3.22
N PRO A 52 29.12 -9.15 3.55
CA PRO A 52 29.17 -7.83 4.19
C PRO A 52 28.85 -6.71 3.20
N TYR A 53 27.86 -5.88 3.54
CA TYR A 53 27.53 -4.65 2.82
C TYR A 53 27.66 -3.42 3.75
N THR A 54 27.91 -2.25 3.15
CA THR A 54 28.09 -0.99 3.88
C THR A 54 26.78 -0.21 3.96
N THR A 55 26.07 -0.06 2.84
CA THR A 55 24.84 0.72 2.79
C THR A 55 23.95 0.22 1.66
N VAL A 56 22.64 0.28 1.88
CA VAL A 56 21.60 0.09 0.85
C VAL A 56 20.81 1.40 0.76
N ARG A 57 20.69 1.96 -0.44
CA ARG A 57 19.98 3.21 -0.70
C ARG A 57 18.99 3.05 -1.86
N LYS A 58 17.92 3.84 -1.80
CA LYS A 58 17.03 4.04 -2.95
C LYS A 58 17.76 4.85 -4.02
N GLU A 59 17.52 4.49 -5.26
CA GLU A 59 17.99 5.19 -6.45
C GLU A 59 16.77 5.53 -7.33
N ASN A 60 16.98 6.36 -8.35
CA ASN A 60 15.98 6.71 -9.34
C ASN A 60 15.48 5.48 -10.11
N ASN A 61 14.31 5.62 -10.74
CA ASN A 61 13.65 4.56 -11.50
C ASN A 61 13.35 3.32 -10.64
N TYR A 62 12.97 3.54 -9.38
CA TYR A 62 12.65 2.48 -8.41
C TYR A 62 13.80 1.46 -8.24
N GLY A 63 15.04 1.90 -8.48
CA GLY A 63 16.25 1.12 -8.36
C GLY A 63 16.86 1.18 -6.96
N LEU A 64 17.79 0.29 -6.69
CA LEU A 64 18.47 0.16 -5.42
C LEU A 64 19.97 0.16 -5.66
N SER A 65 20.70 0.92 -4.85
CA SER A 65 22.16 0.92 -4.84
C SER A 65 22.66 0.29 -3.55
N ILE A 66 23.45 -0.77 -3.69
CA ILE A 66 24.11 -1.45 -2.57
C ILE A 66 25.62 -1.19 -2.69
N THR A 67 26.21 -0.66 -1.62
CA THR A 67 27.66 -0.42 -1.53
C THR A 67 28.32 -1.51 -0.70
N PHE A 68 29.38 -2.11 -1.25
CA PHE A 68 30.19 -3.16 -0.62
C PHE A 68 31.56 -2.63 -0.21
N ARG A 69 32.21 -3.36 0.71
CA ARG A 69 33.56 -3.01 1.18
C ARG A 69 34.62 -3.25 0.10
N ASP A 70 34.46 -4.32 -0.66
CA ASP A 70 35.36 -4.74 -1.74
C ASP A 70 34.58 -5.29 -2.94
N SER A 71 35.27 -5.42 -4.08
CA SER A 71 34.67 -5.94 -5.32
C SER A 71 34.34 -7.43 -5.24
N LYS A 72 35.05 -8.20 -4.40
CA LYS A 72 34.84 -9.64 -4.25
C LYS A 72 33.48 -9.92 -3.60
N ALA A 73 33.14 -9.20 -2.52
CA ALA A 73 31.85 -9.27 -1.85
C ALA A 73 30.70 -8.82 -2.78
N ARG A 74 30.94 -7.79 -3.60
CA ARG A 74 29.98 -7.37 -4.64
C ARG A 74 29.73 -8.48 -5.64
N ASP A 75 30.77 -9.10 -6.18
CA ASP A 75 30.64 -10.14 -7.21
C ASP A 75 29.96 -11.41 -6.66
N GLU A 76 30.27 -11.77 -5.41
CA GLU A 76 29.57 -12.84 -4.70
C GLU A 76 28.09 -12.50 -4.48
N ALA A 77 27.76 -11.25 -4.13
CA ALA A 77 26.37 -10.80 -4.00
C ALA A 77 25.62 -10.90 -5.33
N ILE A 78 26.23 -10.46 -6.44
CA ILE A 78 25.61 -10.56 -7.77
C ILE A 78 25.30 -12.02 -8.10
N ALA A 79 26.28 -12.92 -7.93
CA ALA A 79 26.09 -14.35 -8.21
C ALA A 79 25.01 -14.99 -7.33
N TYR A 80 24.88 -14.55 -6.08
CA TYR A 80 23.92 -15.11 -5.13
C TYR A 80 22.49 -14.57 -5.32
N LEU A 81 22.35 -13.28 -5.59
CA LEU A 81 21.07 -12.57 -5.68
C LEU A 81 20.40 -12.72 -7.04
N THR A 82 21.17 -12.72 -8.14
CA THR A 82 20.61 -12.79 -9.51
C THR A 82 19.69 -14.00 -9.75
N PRO A 83 20.01 -15.21 -9.27
CA PRO A 83 19.11 -16.36 -9.46
C PRO A 83 17.85 -16.32 -8.59
N ARG A 84 17.88 -15.59 -7.46
CA ARG A 84 16.81 -15.51 -6.46
C ARG A 84 15.79 -14.41 -6.79
N HIS A 85 16.26 -13.31 -7.36
CA HIS A 85 15.47 -12.12 -7.66
C HIS A 85 15.29 -11.96 -9.16
N ARG A 86 14.44 -12.81 -9.76
CA ARG A 86 14.20 -12.79 -11.22
C ARG A 86 13.46 -11.54 -11.70
N ASP A 87 12.78 -10.88 -10.80
CA ASP A 87 12.07 -9.63 -11.00
C ASP A 87 13.00 -8.40 -10.94
N LEU A 88 14.27 -8.59 -10.57
CA LEU A 88 15.31 -7.57 -10.52
C LEU A 88 16.39 -7.80 -11.58
N VAL A 89 16.79 -6.73 -12.26
CA VAL A 89 18.01 -6.66 -13.06
C VAL A 89 19.13 -6.18 -12.14
N ILE A 90 20.02 -7.11 -11.79
CA ILE A 90 21.17 -6.84 -10.92
C ILE A 90 22.42 -6.68 -11.78
N SER A 91 23.13 -5.57 -11.58
CA SER A 91 24.34 -5.20 -12.32
C SER A 91 25.37 -4.58 -11.41
N SER A 92 26.65 -4.68 -11.77
CA SER A 92 27.70 -3.91 -11.09
C SER A 92 27.67 -2.46 -11.58
N GLN A 93 27.93 -1.53 -10.68
CA GLN A 93 28.14 -0.11 -10.96
C GLN A 93 29.61 0.24 -10.67
N SER A 94 30.04 1.45 -11.04
CA SER A 94 31.42 1.91 -10.83
C SER A 94 31.88 1.71 -9.38
N GLY A 95 33.07 1.13 -9.19
CA GLY A 95 33.64 0.83 -7.88
C GLY A 95 33.04 -0.42 -7.23
N ASN A 96 32.80 -0.38 -5.92
CA ASN A 96 32.27 -1.50 -5.13
C ASN A 96 30.76 -1.43 -4.98
N GLN A 97 30.05 -0.94 -6.01
CA GLN A 97 28.60 -0.75 -5.98
C GLN A 97 27.88 -1.75 -6.87
N LEU A 98 26.69 -2.14 -6.43
CA LEU A 98 25.74 -2.97 -7.15
C LEU A 98 24.46 -2.16 -7.33
N ARG A 99 23.91 -2.21 -8.53
CA ARG A 99 22.64 -1.62 -8.88
C ARG A 99 21.62 -2.72 -9.16
N ALA A 100 20.50 -2.69 -8.45
CA ALA A 100 19.37 -3.59 -8.67
C ALA A 100 18.16 -2.76 -9.08
N VAL A 101 17.61 -3.00 -10.27
CA VAL A 101 16.44 -2.27 -10.80
C VAL A 101 15.32 -3.27 -11.08
N MET A 102 14.08 -2.92 -10.78
CA MET A 102 12.94 -3.78 -11.16
C MET A 102 12.85 -3.91 -12.68
N THR A 103 12.55 -5.13 -13.14
CA THR A 103 12.27 -5.38 -14.55
C THR A 103 11.02 -4.63 -15.01
N ASP A 104 10.94 -4.29 -16.30
CA ASP A 104 9.76 -3.62 -16.86
C ASP A 104 8.49 -4.46 -16.67
N ALA A 105 8.61 -5.79 -16.75
CA ALA A 105 7.52 -6.72 -16.46
C ALA A 105 7.01 -6.58 -15.03
N ARG A 106 7.92 -6.54 -14.04
CA ARG A 106 7.56 -6.36 -12.63
C ARG A 106 6.95 -4.98 -12.36
N LEU A 107 7.49 -3.93 -12.98
CA LEU A 107 6.93 -2.58 -12.88
C LEU A 107 5.51 -2.53 -13.47
N SER A 108 5.28 -3.13 -14.63
CA SER A 108 3.95 -3.18 -15.25
C SER A 108 2.95 -3.96 -14.40
N GLU A 109 3.34 -5.11 -13.87
CA GLU A 109 2.51 -5.91 -12.96
C GLU A 109 2.15 -5.14 -11.69
N ALA A 110 3.14 -4.48 -11.08
CA ALA A 110 2.92 -3.65 -9.90
C ALA A 110 1.94 -2.49 -10.17
N ARG A 111 2.05 -1.87 -11.35
CA ARG A 111 1.12 -0.81 -11.77
C ARG A 111 -0.29 -1.34 -11.93
N GLU A 112 -0.44 -2.48 -12.60
CA GLU A 112 -1.74 -3.12 -12.79
C GLU A 112 -2.39 -3.47 -11.44
N TYR A 113 -1.60 -4.08 -10.56
CA TYR A 113 -2.03 -4.44 -9.22
C TYR A 113 -2.48 -3.21 -8.43
N ALA A 114 -1.71 -2.11 -8.45
CA ALA A 114 -2.06 -0.87 -7.76
C ALA A 114 -3.39 -0.28 -8.27
N VAL A 115 -3.61 -0.27 -9.59
CA VAL A 115 -4.87 0.21 -10.17
C VAL A 115 -6.04 -0.69 -9.78
N GLN A 116 -5.88 -2.00 -9.92
CA GLN A 116 -6.93 -2.97 -9.59
C GLN A 116 -7.31 -2.93 -8.11
N GLN A 117 -6.32 -2.79 -7.23
CA GLN A 117 -6.54 -2.64 -5.79
C GLN A 117 -7.33 -1.36 -5.48
N ASN A 118 -6.97 -0.23 -6.08
CA ASN A 118 -7.71 1.02 -5.89
C ASN A 118 -9.13 0.96 -6.45
N ILE A 119 -9.36 0.26 -7.57
CA ILE A 119 -10.72 0.00 -8.09
C ILE A 119 -11.55 -0.75 -7.05
N ASN A 120 -10.99 -1.80 -6.43
CA ASN A 120 -11.69 -2.58 -5.41
C ASN A 120 -12.01 -1.73 -4.17
N ILE A 121 -11.04 -0.93 -3.70
CA ILE A 121 -11.23 0.00 -2.58
C ILE A 121 -12.34 1.01 -2.89
N LEU A 122 -12.32 1.60 -4.08
CA LEU A 122 -13.34 2.58 -4.50
C LEU A 122 -14.71 1.93 -4.60
N ARG A 123 -14.83 0.70 -5.14
CA ARG A 123 -16.10 -0.05 -5.15
C ARG A 123 -16.68 -0.21 -3.74
N ASN A 124 -15.85 -0.60 -2.77
CA ASN A 124 -16.29 -0.78 -1.39
C ASN A 124 -16.76 0.54 -0.77
N ARG A 125 -16.04 1.64 -1.00
CA ARG A 125 -16.42 2.98 -0.54
C ARG A 125 -17.72 3.46 -1.16
N VAL A 126 -17.93 3.17 -2.44
CA VAL A 126 -19.17 3.56 -3.11
C VAL A 126 -20.37 2.75 -2.60
N ASN A 127 -20.19 1.46 -2.30
CA ASN A 127 -21.23 0.67 -1.64
C ASN A 127 -21.64 1.28 -0.29
N GLN A 128 -20.69 1.84 0.46
CA GLN A 128 -20.98 2.55 1.72
C GLN A 128 -21.79 3.85 1.55
N LEU A 129 -21.75 4.46 0.35
CA LEU A 129 -22.57 5.63 0.03
C LEU A 129 -24.05 5.26 -0.24
N GLY A 130 -24.39 3.97 -0.32
CA GLY A 130 -25.76 3.50 -0.57
C GLY A 130 -26.26 3.75 -2.00
N VAL A 131 -25.34 3.91 -2.96
CA VAL A 131 -25.67 4.10 -4.37
C VAL A 131 -26.01 2.75 -5.01
N ALA A 132 -27.17 2.66 -5.67
CA ALA A 132 -27.69 1.39 -6.18
C ALA A 132 -26.93 0.83 -7.41
N GLU A 133 -26.31 1.69 -8.22
CA GLU A 133 -25.67 1.28 -9.49
C GLU A 133 -24.41 2.10 -9.80
N PRO A 134 -23.35 2.00 -8.98
CA PRO A 134 -22.12 2.74 -9.24
C PRO A 134 -21.29 2.12 -10.35
N VAL A 135 -20.63 2.97 -11.13
CA VAL A 135 -19.66 2.54 -12.14
C VAL A 135 -18.27 2.91 -11.66
N VAL A 136 -17.42 1.92 -11.43
CA VAL A 136 -16.00 2.10 -11.10
C VAL A 136 -15.17 1.34 -12.12
N GLN A 137 -14.48 2.08 -12.98
CA GLN A 137 -13.73 1.53 -14.11
C GLN A 137 -12.37 2.19 -14.26
N ARG A 138 -11.43 1.47 -14.86
CA ARG A 138 -10.13 2.01 -15.23
C ARG A 138 -10.27 2.93 -16.45
N GLN A 139 -9.58 4.06 -16.44
CA GLN A 139 -9.45 4.97 -17.57
C GLN A 139 -7.96 5.21 -17.87
N GLY A 140 -7.44 4.61 -18.94
CA GLY A 140 -6.02 4.74 -19.28
C GLY A 140 -5.11 3.92 -18.36
N ALA A 141 -3.87 4.38 -18.16
CA ALA A 141 -2.85 3.59 -17.47
C ALA A 141 -2.97 3.62 -15.94
N ASP A 142 -3.32 4.77 -15.38
CA ASP A 142 -3.20 5.14 -13.96
C ASP A 142 -4.42 5.88 -13.39
N ARG A 143 -5.48 6.07 -14.21
CA ARG A 143 -6.70 6.76 -13.75
C ARG A 143 -7.87 5.79 -13.60
N ILE A 144 -8.78 6.18 -12.71
CA ILE A 144 -10.01 5.46 -12.40
C ILE A 144 -11.17 6.45 -12.52
N VAL A 145 -12.17 6.07 -13.30
CA VAL A 145 -13.43 6.78 -13.40
C VAL A 145 -14.43 6.20 -12.41
N VAL A 146 -15.08 7.08 -11.65
CA VAL A 146 -16.15 6.74 -10.71
C VAL A 146 -17.39 7.55 -11.04
N GLU A 147 -18.48 6.88 -11.36
CA GLU A 147 -19.78 7.50 -11.64
C GLU A 147 -20.80 7.09 -10.60
N LEU A 148 -21.43 8.09 -9.99
CA LEU A 148 -22.43 7.91 -8.94
C LEU A 148 -23.77 8.52 -9.38
N PRO A 149 -24.67 7.72 -9.98
CA PRO A 149 -26.02 8.18 -10.33
C PRO A 149 -26.84 8.46 -9.06
N GLY A 150 -27.60 9.57 -9.07
CA GLY A 150 -28.58 9.87 -8.02
C GLY A 150 -27.99 10.24 -6.64
N ILE A 151 -26.68 10.53 -6.54
CA ILE A 151 -26.09 11.02 -5.30
C ILE A 151 -26.57 12.46 -5.03
N GLN A 152 -27.02 12.72 -3.81
CA GLN A 152 -27.49 14.06 -3.39
C GLN A 152 -26.35 14.90 -2.78
N ASP A 153 -25.46 14.26 -2.01
CA ASP A 153 -24.36 14.93 -1.31
C ASP A 153 -23.01 14.59 -1.98
N THR A 154 -22.62 15.47 -2.90
CA THR A 154 -21.36 15.34 -3.66
C THR A 154 -20.13 15.64 -2.79
N ALA A 155 -20.29 16.46 -1.74
CA ALA A 155 -19.19 16.82 -0.84
C ALA A 155 -18.81 15.63 0.03
N ARG A 156 -19.81 14.95 0.61
CA ARG A 156 -19.62 13.70 1.35
C ARG A 156 -19.06 12.58 0.48
N ALA A 157 -19.52 12.46 -0.77
CA ALA A 157 -18.96 11.50 -1.71
C ALA A 157 -17.47 11.79 -1.99
N LYS A 158 -17.10 13.06 -2.21
CA LYS A 158 -15.70 13.46 -2.40
C LYS A 158 -14.84 13.14 -1.18
N GLU A 159 -15.35 13.39 0.03
CA GLU A 159 -14.62 13.09 1.27
C GLU A 159 -14.35 11.59 1.43
N ILE A 160 -15.39 10.76 1.26
CA ILE A 160 -15.28 9.30 1.41
C ILE A 160 -14.38 8.69 0.31
N LEU A 161 -14.50 9.16 -0.93
CA LEU A 161 -13.70 8.64 -2.04
C LEU A 161 -12.25 9.15 -2.00
N GLY A 162 -12.02 10.39 -1.57
CA GLY A 162 -10.69 11.01 -1.51
C GLY A 162 -9.87 10.66 -0.25
N ALA A 163 -10.50 10.21 0.84
CA ALA A 163 -9.79 9.92 2.08
C ALA A 163 -8.84 8.71 1.93
N THR A 164 -7.53 8.89 2.04
CA THR A 164 -6.59 7.75 2.07
C THR A 164 -6.47 7.23 3.50
N ALA A 165 -7.21 6.19 3.86
CA ALA A 165 -7.08 5.53 5.16
C ALA A 165 -6.00 4.44 5.07
N THR A 166 -4.82 4.70 5.62
CA THR A 166 -3.79 3.66 5.79
C THR A 166 -3.94 3.00 7.14
N LEU A 167 -4.13 1.69 7.16
CA LEU A 167 -4.13 0.89 8.38
C LEU A 167 -2.88 0.03 8.44
N GLU A 168 -2.22 0.02 9.60
CA GLU A 168 -1.03 -0.79 9.85
C GLU A 168 -1.13 -1.40 11.24
N PHE A 169 -0.80 -2.69 11.33
CA PHE A 169 -0.68 -3.42 12.58
C PHE A 169 0.81 -3.59 12.90
N ARG A 170 1.21 -3.08 14.06
CA ARG A 170 2.60 -3.12 14.56
C ARG A 170 2.61 -3.72 15.96
N LEU A 171 3.69 -4.41 16.32
CA LEU A 171 3.85 -4.93 17.68
C LEU A 171 4.14 -3.78 18.65
N VAL A 172 3.54 -3.86 19.84
CA VAL A 172 3.88 -2.98 20.97
C VAL A 172 5.19 -3.48 21.60
N ASN A 173 6.11 -2.58 21.87
CA ASN A 173 7.33 -2.87 22.60
C ASN A 173 7.13 -2.55 24.10
N THR A 174 6.85 -3.59 24.89
CA THR A 174 6.61 -3.47 26.34
C THR A 174 7.89 -3.40 27.17
N ASN A 175 9.07 -3.54 26.56
CA ASN A 175 10.35 -3.54 27.27
C ASN A 175 10.90 -2.12 27.53
N VAL A 176 10.22 -1.08 27.02
CA VAL A 176 10.59 0.32 27.20
C VAL A 176 9.68 0.95 28.24
N ASP A 177 10.27 1.56 29.25
CA ASP A 177 9.54 2.32 30.27
C ASP A 177 8.78 3.49 29.63
N GLN A 178 7.54 3.72 30.05
CA GLN A 178 6.71 4.83 29.57
C GLN A 178 7.37 6.19 29.81
N ALA A 179 8.12 6.35 30.92
CA ALA A 179 8.86 7.57 31.19
C ALA A 179 10.00 7.80 30.18
N ALA A 180 10.69 6.74 29.77
CA ALA A 180 11.73 6.80 28.74
C ALA A 180 11.14 7.02 27.34
N ALA A 181 10.00 6.42 27.06
CA ALA A 181 9.22 6.63 25.84
C ALA A 181 8.74 8.09 25.71
N ALA A 182 8.21 8.67 26.78
CA ALA A 182 7.78 10.07 26.82
C ALA A 182 8.95 11.05 26.56
N ALA A 183 10.16 10.67 26.98
CA ALA A 183 11.39 11.41 26.71
C ALA A 183 12.00 11.12 25.31
N GLY A 184 11.35 10.32 24.47
CA GLY A 184 11.80 9.97 23.12
C GLY A 184 13.01 9.03 23.07
N ARG A 185 13.39 8.41 24.19
CA ARG A 185 14.53 7.49 24.28
C ARG A 185 14.06 6.07 24.01
N VAL A 186 14.01 5.70 22.74
CA VAL A 186 13.62 4.35 22.28
C VAL A 186 14.74 3.66 21.52
N PRO A 187 14.80 2.31 21.54
CA PRO A 187 15.71 1.54 20.69
C PRO A 187 15.57 1.88 19.20
N GLY A 188 16.63 1.68 18.41
CA GLY A 188 16.66 2.08 17.00
C GLY A 188 15.64 1.38 16.09
N ASP A 189 15.16 0.20 16.49
CA ASP A 189 14.10 -0.59 15.83
C ASP A 189 12.69 -0.19 16.29
N SER A 190 12.56 0.77 17.20
CA SER A 190 11.31 1.20 17.82
C SER A 190 11.02 2.68 17.53
N GLU A 191 9.75 3.06 17.61
CA GLU A 191 9.28 4.44 17.50
C GLU A 191 8.18 4.72 18.52
N VAL A 192 8.03 5.98 18.92
CA VAL A 192 6.97 6.42 19.84
C VAL A 192 5.80 6.95 19.02
N LYS A 193 4.60 6.47 19.31
CA LYS A 193 3.33 6.98 18.78
C LYS A 193 2.43 7.38 19.94
N GLN A 194 1.59 8.39 19.73
CA GLN A 194 0.61 8.82 20.72
C GLN A 194 -0.72 8.11 20.46
N THR A 195 -1.37 7.62 21.51
CA THR A 195 -2.78 7.20 21.41
C THR A 195 -3.69 8.42 21.22
N ARG A 196 -4.96 8.16 20.93
CA ARG A 196 -5.99 9.22 20.85
C ARG A 196 -6.15 9.99 22.17
N GLU A 197 -5.88 9.32 23.28
CA GLU A 197 -5.90 9.88 24.65
C GLU A 197 -4.58 10.61 24.99
N GLY A 198 -3.63 10.67 24.05
CA GLY A 198 -2.36 11.39 24.20
C GLY A 198 -1.28 10.59 24.96
N GLN A 199 -1.47 9.30 25.18
CA GLN A 199 -0.50 8.46 25.89
C GLN A 199 0.58 7.94 24.93
N PRO A 200 1.87 7.99 25.31
CA PRO A 200 2.94 7.46 24.49
C PRO A 200 2.95 5.93 24.53
N VAL A 201 2.91 5.33 23.34
CA VAL A 201 3.06 3.89 23.11
C VAL A 201 4.28 3.68 22.23
N VAL A 202 5.16 2.77 22.67
CA VAL A 202 6.32 2.37 21.89
C VAL A 202 5.94 1.21 20.99
N LEU A 203 6.15 1.37 19.69
CA LEU A 203 5.90 0.35 18.67
C LEU A 203 7.22 -0.07 18.02
N TYR A 204 7.32 -1.34 17.63
CA TYR A 204 8.35 -1.75 16.69
C TYR A 204 8.06 -1.12 15.32
N LYS A 205 9.11 -0.66 14.62
CA LYS A 205 8.98 -0.07 13.27
C LYS A 205 8.50 -1.06 12.22
N ARG A 206 8.67 -2.36 12.47
CA ARG A 206 8.25 -3.42 11.57
C ARG A 206 6.72 -3.52 11.55
N VAL A 207 6.14 -3.33 10.38
CA VAL A 207 4.72 -3.58 10.11
C VAL A 207 4.50 -5.09 9.95
N ILE A 208 3.51 -5.63 10.67
CA ILE A 208 3.13 -7.06 10.59
C ILE A 208 2.07 -7.27 9.52
N LEU A 209 1.04 -6.42 9.52
CA LEU A 209 -0.08 -6.47 8.59
C LEU A 209 -0.45 -5.04 8.19
N THR A 210 -0.90 -4.87 6.96
CA THR A 210 -1.49 -3.63 6.46
C THR A 210 -2.97 -3.83 6.16
N GLY A 211 -3.71 -2.73 5.99
CA GLY A 211 -5.12 -2.77 5.60
C GLY A 211 -5.41 -3.50 4.29
N ASP A 212 -4.40 -3.72 3.44
CA ASP A 212 -4.55 -4.49 2.19
C ASP A 212 -4.84 -5.98 2.44
N HIS A 213 -4.57 -6.47 3.65
CA HIS A 213 -4.91 -7.82 4.08
C HIS A 213 -6.32 -7.94 4.68
N ILE A 214 -7.11 -6.86 4.68
CA ILE A 214 -8.49 -6.89 5.19
C ILE A 214 -9.43 -7.28 4.06
N THR A 215 -10.17 -8.37 4.25
CA THR A 215 -11.19 -8.86 3.32
C THR A 215 -12.54 -8.17 3.52
N ASP A 216 -12.89 -7.84 4.77
CA ASP A 216 -14.13 -7.14 5.11
C ASP A 216 -13.99 -6.33 6.42
N SER A 217 -14.80 -5.28 6.58
CA SER A 217 -14.88 -4.48 7.79
C SER A 217 -16.31 -4.05 8.08
N THR A 218 -16.85 -4.36 9.26
CA THR A 218 -18.23 -4.05 9.63
C THR A 218 -18.31 -3.32 10.97
N SER A 219 -19.17 -2.30 11.06
CA SER A 219 -19.49 -1.65 12.33
C SER A 219 -20.56 -2.45 13.06
N SER A 220 -20.31 -2.84 14.31
CA SER A 220 -21.32 -3.43 15.19
C SER A 220 -21.32 -2.75 16.55
N GLN A 221 -22.20 -3.17 17.44
CA GLN A 221 -22.08 -2.87 18.86
C GLN A 221 -21.51 -4.10 19.58
N ASP A 222 -20.76 -3.88 20.65
CA ASP A 222 -20.34 -4.94 21.55
C ASP A 222 -21.48 -5.33 22.53
N GLU A 223 -21.22 -6.28 23.42
CA GLU A 223 -22.18 -6.73 24.44
C GLU A 223 -22.55 -5.64 25.47
N TYR A 224 -21.77 -4.56 25.53
CA TYR A 224 -21.96 -3.39 26.39
C TYR A 224 -22.55 -2.20 25.65
N ASN A 225 -23.08 -2.41 24.43
CA ASN A 225 -23.70 -1.39 23.60
C ASN A 225 -22.72 -0.26 23.19
N GLN A 226 -21.42 -0.55 23.18
CA GLN A 226 -20.36 0.33 22.68
C GLN A 226 -20.11 0.06 21.19
N PRO A 227 -19.92 1.12 20.37
CA PRO A 227 -19.56 0.95 18.97
C PRO A 227 -18.21 0.24 18.80
N GLN A 228 -18.17 -0.79 17.97
CA GLN A 228 -16.94 -1.50 17.60
C GLN A 228 -16.86 -1.71 16.09
N VAL A 229 -15.64 -1.93 15.59
CA VAL A 229 -15.37 -2.29 14.20
C VAL A 229 -14.79 -3.69 14.17
N ASN A 230 -15.48 -4.60 13.52
CA ASN A 230 -14.99 -5.96 13.27
C ASN A 230 -14.24 -5.98 11.95
N ILE A 231 -13.11 -6.66 11.94
CA ILE A 231 -12.23 -6.78 10.78
C ILE A 231 -12.10 -8.26 10.43
N SER A 232 -12.33 -8.60 9.17
CA SER A 232 -12.01 -9.91 8.61
C SER A 232 -10.71 -9.81 7.82
N LEU A 233 -9.81 -10.77 8.03
CA LEU A 233 -8.55 -10.92 7.29
C LEU A 233 -8.69 -11.93 6.14
#